data_AF-A0A060YDL5-F1
#
_entry.id   AF-A0A060YDL5-F1
#
_cell.length_a   1.000
_cell.length_b   1.000
_cell.length_c   1.000
_cell.angle_alpha   90.00
_cell.angle_beta   90.00
_cell.angle_gamma   90.00
#
_symmetry.space_group_name_H-M   'P 1'
#
loop_
_entity.id
_entity.type
_entity.pdbx_description
1 polymer ?
#
loop_
_entity_poly.entity_id
_entity_poly.type
_entity_poly.pdbx_seq_one_letter_code
_entity_poly.pdbx_strand_id
1 'polypeptide(L)'
;MYLHIFPPPPPLFLSTLPSPLSSPRYTEVANNVQKEETVLSVQFVLLDCAPLKFSLVQHCNEWQGKFTQLLSLMASTRLKELHVFLQENALRLSQPPQSLVELGESLKLLETLQGDLQKIESQIPPIHEQFAILEKYEVTVDQAVHEMLEALNGEWVWFQQVVIDSDIMLKKHKDKFKGSLIFSAEEFKKKMQITVQAFSSSGPFGSGVTCELALEKVAALRGQLDTLKEEEGTIRHGLGIFKLEQPCSKDVQTLEKDLDYLQQVWEITQQWDAHWDEWKAGQFVTLQTESMENTAQAMFKKLHKLSRELKDKQWEIVDFSKNRIDQFKRTIPLISDLRNPAMRDRSGQKRVICPADDPHFLSTV
;
A
#
# COMPACT_ATOMS: atom_id res chain seq x y z
N MET A 1 73.50 36.91 -2.62
CA MET A 1 72.45 36.90 -3.65
C MET A 1 71.33 36.04 -3.10
N TYR A 2 70.29 36.66 -2.53
CA TYR A 2 69.18 35.95 -1.88
C TYR A 2 68.27 35.37 -2.96
N LEU A 3 68.31 34.06 -3.15
CA LEU A 3 67.38 33.32 -4.00
C LEU A 3 66.02 33.25 -3.28
N HIS A 4 65.15 34.21 -3.58
CA HIS A 4 63.71 34.07 -3.39
C HIS A 4 63.19 33.03 -4.39
N ILE A 5 63.26 31.72 -4.08
CA ILE A 5 62.68 30.67 -4.92
C ILE A 5 61.45 29.98 -4.30
N PHE A 6 61.12 30.20 -3.02
CA PHE A 6 59.93 29.58 -2.44
C PHE A 6 59.11 30.55 -1.59
N PRO A 7 57.82 30.80 -1.92
CA PRO A 7 56.87 31.17 -0.89
C PRO A 7 56.63 29.93 0.02
N PRO A 8 56.30 30.12 1.30
CA PRO A 8 55.97 29.01 2.19
C PRO A 8 54.74 28.26 1.67
N PRO A 9 54.57 26.97 2.01
CA PRO A 9 53.39 26.23 1.59
C PRO A 9 52.14 26.93 2.12
N PRO A 10 51.09 27.12 1.30
CA PRO A 10 49.86 27.72 1.81
C PRO A 10 49.29 26.80 2.90
N PRO A 11 48.83 27.36 4.03
CA PRO A 11 48.16 26.58 5.06
C PRO A 11 46.81 26.12 4.51
N LEU A 12 46.54 24.83 4.65
CA LEU A 12 45.21 24.21 4.54
C LEU A 12 44.51 24.35 3.18
N PHE A 13 44.94 23.54 2.20
CA PHE A 13 44.07 23.16 1.08
C PHE A 13 43.75 21.66 1.17
N LEU A 14 42.85 21.32 2.10
CA LEU A 14 42.12 20.05 2.10
C LEU A 14 40.84 20.14 1.22
N SER A 15 40.58 21.28 0.56
CA SER A 15 39.33 21.53 -0.17
C SER A 15 39.46 21.68 -1.69
N THR A 16 40.66 21.79 -2.24
CA THR A 16 40.88 21.73 -3.69
C THR A 16 41.58 20.44 -4.05
N LEU A 17 40.77 19.51 -4.56
CA LEU A 17 41.17 18.34 -5.33
C LEU A 17 42.41 18.65 -6.20
N PRO A 18 43.33 17.68 -6.41
CA PRO A 18 44.46 17.91 -7.30
C PRO A 18 43.92 18.31 -8.66
N SER A 19 44.10 19.59 -9.00
CA SER A 19 43.68 20.07 -10.31
C SER A 19 44.54 19.31 -11.33
N PRO A 20 43.98 18.88 -12.47
CA PRO A 20 44.75 18.24 -13.55
C PRO A 20 45.97 19.09 -14.00
N LEU A 21 45.95 20.38 -13.67
CA LEU A 21 47.00 21.39 -13.87
C LEU A 21 48.20 21.29 -12.90
N SER A 22 48.15 20.49 -11.84
CA SER A 22 49.24 20.39 -10.85
C SER A 22 50.42 19.55 -11.34
N SER A 23 50.17 18.40 -11.98
CA SER A 23 51.21 17.53 -12.56
C SER A 23 52.13 18.23 -13.58
N PRO A 24 51.62 19.00 -14.58
CA PRO A 24 52.49 19.67 -15.56
C PRO A 24 53.39 20.73 -14.94
N ARG A 25 53.01 21.34 -13.81
CA ARG A 25 53.87 22.29 -13.08
C ARG A 25 55.10 21.63 -12.48
N TYR A 26 54.97 20.42 -11.94
CA TYR A 26 56.12 19.69 -11.39
C TYR A 26 57.09 19.25 -12.50
N THR A 27 56.57 18.85 -13.67
CA THR A 27 57.41 18.58 -14.86
C THR A 27 58.17 19.83 -15.31
N GLU A 28 57.52 20.99 -15.34
CA GLU A 28 58.15 22.26 -15.72
C GLU A 28 59.25 22.66 -14.72
N VAL A 29 58.99 22.56 -13.42
CA VAL A 29 59.97 22.86 -12.37
C VAL A 29 61.16 21.90 -12.45
N ALA A 30 60.91 20.59 -12.62
CA ALA A 30 61.98 19.60 -12.79
C ALA A 30 62.86 19.92 -14.00
N ASN A 31 62.25 20.25 -15.15
CA ASN A 31 62.97 20.64 -16.37
C ASN A 31 63.79 21.93 -16.17
N ASN A 32 63.26 22.91 -15.44
CA ASN A 32 63.98 24.15 -15.15
C ASN A 32 65.18 23.91 -14.23
N VAL A 33 65.02 23.09 -13.18
CA VAL A 33 66.13 22.66 -12.31
C VAL A 33 67.21 21.93 -13.11
N GLN A 34 66.82 21.10 -14.09
CA GLN A 34 67.77 20.36 -14.93
C GLN A 34 68.66 21.29 -15.77
N LYS A 35 68.11 22.43 -16.23
CA LYS A 35 68.78 23.43 -17.09
C LYS A 35 69.80 24.31 -16.37
N GLU A 36 69.73 24.42 -15.03
CA GLU A 36 70.67 25.22 -14.23
C GLU A 36 72.10 24.67 -14.29
N GLU A 37 73.10 25.51 -14.08
CA GLU A 37 74.51 25.07 -14.08
C GLU A 37 74.80 24.09 -12.93
N THR A 38 75.43 22.97 -13.24
CA THR A 38 75.72 21.91 -12.25
C THR A 38 76.93 22.25 -11.37
N VAL A 39 77.91 22.97 -11.92
CA VAL A 39 79.14 23.34 -11.21
C VAL A 39 79.35 24.83 -11.39
N LEU A 40 79.46 25.56 -10.28
CA LEU A 40 79.64 27.02 -10.27
C LEU A 40 81.02 27.35 -9.71
N SER A 41 81.76 28.22 -10.39
CA SER A 41 82.99 28.78 -9.84
C SER A 41 82.68 30.12 -9.16
N VAL A 42 82.92 30.20 -7.85
CA VAL A 42 82.72 31.41 -7.05
C VAL A 42 84.08 31.81 -6.47
N GLN A 43 84.72 32.79 -7.12
CA GLN A 43 86.08 33.25 -6.81
C GLN A 43 87.11 32.10 -6.83
N PHE A 44 87.52 31.61 -5.66
CA PHE A 44 88.49 30.53 -5.49
C PHE A 44 87.84 29.20 -5.04
N VAL A 45 86.50 29.13 -5.01
CA VAL A 45 85.74 27.95 -4.58
C VAL A 45 84.93 27.39 -5.75
N LEU A 46 84.96 26.05 -5.90
CA LEU A 46 84.11 25.31 -6.83
C LEU A 46 82.92 24.74 -6.06
N LEU A 47 81.70 25.12 -6.45
CA LEU A 47 80.46 24.63 -5.86
C LEU A 47 79.86 23.56 -6.77
N ASP A 48 79.70 22.34 -6.26
CA ASP A 48 78.98 21.27 -6.94
C ASP A 48 77.50 21.25 -6.51
N CYS A 49 76.62 21.63 -7.42
CA CYS A 49 75.17 21.66 -7.22
C CYS A 49 74.49 20.36 -7.66
N ALA A 50 75.23 19.34 -8.15
CA ALA A 50 74.65 18.07 -8.58
C ALA A 50 73.76 17.40 -7.51
N PRO A 51 74.16 17.35 -6.21
CA PRO A 51 73.32 16.74 -5.17
C PRO A 51 72.00 17.51 -4.95
N LEU A 52 72.05 18.85 -5.04
CA LEU A 52 70.88 19.71 -4.90
C LEU A 52 69.93 19.54 -6.09
N LYS A 53 70.45 19.56 -7.32
CA LYS A 53 69.66 19.32 -8.54
C LYS A 53 68.98 17.96 -8.50
N PHE A 54 69.72 16.92 -8.12
CA PHE A 54 69.18 15.57 -7.98
C PHE A 54 68.05 15.52 -6.95
N SER A 55 68.26 16.08 -5.74
CA SER A 55 67.24 16.08 -4.69
C SER A 55 65.97 16.84 -5.10
N LEU A 56 66.10 17.95 -5.80
CA LEU A 56 64.95 18.75 -6.27
C LEU A 56 64.16 18.02 -7.37
N VAL A 57 64.85 17.41 -8.35
CA VAL A 57 64.19 16.62 -9.40
C VAL A 57 63.51 15.39 -8.79
N GLN A 58 64.16 14.69 -7.85
CA GLN A 58 63.55 13.58 -7.13
C GLN A 58 62.27 14.00 -6.39
N HIS A 59 62.31 15.14 -5.68
CA HIS A 59 61.13 15.65 -4.98
C HIS A 59 59.99 15.99 -5.96
N CYS A 60 60.28 16.59 -7.11
CA CYS A 60 59.28 16.87 -8.15
C CYS A 60 58.65 15.57 -8.69
N ASN A 61 59.47 14.55 -8.96
CA ASN A 61 59.00 13.24 -9.43
C ASN A 61 58.17 12.52 -8.37
N GLU A 62 58.56 12.60 -7.09
CA GLU A 62 57.80 12.00 -5.98
C GLU A 62 56.40 12.62 -5.87
N TRP A 63 56.30 13.95 -5.90
CA TRP A 63 55.02 14.63 -5.86
C TRP A 63 54.17 14.37 -7.09
N GLN A 64 54.78 14.37 -8.28
CA GLN A 64 54.10 13.99 -9.52
C GLN A 64 53.52 12.58 -9.41
N GLY A 65 54.30 11.60 -8.93
CA GLY A 65 53.85 10.24 -8.69
C GLY A 65 52.68 10.17 -7.70
N LYS A 66 52.74 10.91 -6.60
CA LYS A 66 51.63 10.98 -5.62
C LYS A 66 50.36 11.57 -6.24
N PHE A 67 50.47 12.63 -7.04
CA PHE A 67 49.32 13.26 -7.67
C PHE A 67 48.69 12.38 -8.75
N THR A 68 49.50 11.70 -9.56
CA THR A 68 48.99 10.79 -10.59
C THR A 68 48.37 9.53 -9.99
N GLN A 69 48.93 8.99 -8.90
CA GLN A 69 48.31 7.89 -8.14
C GLN A 69 46.97 8.31 -7.54
N LEU A 70 46.88 9.49 -6.94
CA LEU A 70 45.62 10.02 -6.39
C LEU A 70 44.59 10.23 -7.50
N LEU A 71 44.99 10.82 -8.64
CA LEU A 71 44.13 11.00 -9.80
C LEU A 71 43.61 9.65 -10.33
N SER A 72 44.48 8.63 -10.42
CA SER A 72 44.12 7.27 -10.83
C SER A 72 43.08 6.66 -9.91
N LEU A 73 43.29 6.72 -8.59
CA LEU A 73 42.34 6.23 -7.60
C LEU A 73 40.98 6.91 -7.75
N MET A 74 40.98 8.24 -7.87
CA MET A 74 39.76 9.05 -7.98
C MET A 74 38.99 8.80 -9.27
N ALA A 75 39.67 8.80 -10.42
CA ALA A 75 39.06 8.55 -11.72
C ALA A 75 38.48 7.13 -11.79
N SER A 76 39.24 6.15 -11.30
CA SER A 76 38.79 4.74 -11.22
C SER A 76 37.58 4.58 -10.32
N THR A 77 37.56 5.26 -9.17
CA THR A 77 36.43 5.19 -8.23
C THR A 77 35.18 5.78 -8.86
N ARG A 78 35.28 6.97 -9.48
CA ARG A 78 34.15 7.62 -10.17
C ARG A 78 33.61 6.79 -11.32
N LEU A 79 34.50 6.19 -12.12
CA LEU A 79 34.11 5.31 -13.22
C LEU A 79 33.34 4.09 -12.70
N LYS A 80 33.83 3.43 -11.63
CA LYS A 80 33.15 2.29 -10.99
C LYS A 80 31.79 2.68 -10.43
N GLU A 81 31.70 3.81 -9.72
CA GLU A 81 30.45 4.30 -9.15
C GLU A 81 29.41 4.60 -10.24
N LEU A 82 29.84 5.24 -11.34
CA LEU A 82 28.97 5.51 -12.48
C LEU A 82 28.51 4.22 -13.15
N HIS A 83 29.42 3.28 -13.39
CA HIS A 83 29.11 1.96 -13.97
C HIS A 83 28.06 1.21 -13.13
N VAL A 84 28.29 1.08 -11.82
CA VAL A 84 27.34 0.43 -10.90
C VAL A 84 25.99 1.15 -10.91
N PHE A 85 25.99 2.48 -10.86
CA PHE A 85 24.76 3.27 -10.92
C PHE A 85 23.97 3.02 -12.21
N LEU A 86 24.62 2.97 -13.38
CA LEU A 86 23.94 2.70 -14.65
C LEU A 86 23.35 1.28 -14.66
N GLN A 87 24.13 0.28 -14.26
CA GLN A 87 23.70 -1.13 -14.24
C GLN A 87 22.53 -1.37 -13.27
N GLU A 88 22.61 -0.91 -12.03
CA GLU A 88 21.57 -1.12 -11.02
C GLU A 88 20.26 -0.44 -11.41
N ASN A 89 20.31 0.80 -11.90
CA ASN A 89 19.12 1.51 -12.32
C ASN A 89 18.51 0.93 -13.60
N ALA A 90 19.34 0.50 -14.56
CA ALA A 90 18.85 -0.19 -15.75
C ALA A 90 18.14 -1.51 -15.39
N LEU A 91 18.72 -2.31 -14.50
CA LEU A 91 18.12 -3.56 -14.04
C LEU A 91 16.76 -3.31 -13.37
N ARG A 92 16.69 -2.32 -12.47
CA ARG A 92 15.45 -1.97 -11.76
C ARG A 92 14.36 -1.48 -12.70
N LEU A 93 14.70 -0.64 -13.68
CA LEU A 93 13.73 -0.13 -14.66
C LEU A 93 13.26 -1.20 -15.64
N SER A 94 14.13 -2.14 -16.00
CA SER A 94 13.81 -3.21 -16.97
C SER A 94 12.87 -4.27 -16.41
N GLN A 95 12.60 -4.28 -15.10
CA GLN A 95 11.71 -5.25 -14.48
C GLN A 95 10.24 -4.88 -14.70
N PRO A 96 9.41 -5.79 -15.25
CA PRO A 96 8.00 -5.53 -15.47
C PRO A 96 7.25 -5.53 -14.12
N PRO A 97 6.51 -4.45 -13.79
CA PRO A 97 5.82 -4.36 -12.51
C PRO A 97 4.68 -5.37 -12.42
N GLN A 98 4.60 -6.07 -11.28
CA GLN A 98 3.58 -7.08 -10.99
C GLN A 98 2.42 -6.51 -10.15
N SER A 99 2.64 -5.39 -9.48
CA SER A 99 1.65 -4.72 -8.64
C SER A 99 1.50 -3.24 -8.99
N LEU A 100 0.38 -2.63 -8.58
CA LEU A 100 0.16 -1.18 -8.72
C LEU A 100 1.20 -0.37 -7.93
N VAL A 101 1.68 -0.91 -6.80
CA VAL A 101 2.72 -0.30 -5.97
C VAL A 101 4.05 -0.27 -6.73
N GLU A 102 4.50 -1.42 -7.22
CA GLU A 102 5.71 -1.51 -8.05
C GLU A 102 5.62 -0.64 -9.30
N LEU A 103 4.46 -0.61 -9.97
CA LEU A 103 4.24 0.27 -11.11
C LEU A 103 4.45 1.75 -10.73
N GLY A 104 3.93 2.18 -9.58
CA GLY A 104 4.11 3.55 -9.08
C GLY A 104 5.57 3.86 -8.76
N GLU A 105 6.29 2.94 -8.13
CA GLU A 105 7.71 3.09 -7.81
C GLU A 105 8.57 3.16 -9.08
N SER A 106 8.35 2.27 -10.05
CA SER A 106 9.07 2.26 -11.33
C SER A 106 8.80 3.51 -12.16
N LEU A 107 7.55 4.01 -12.19
CA LEU A 107 7.23 5.28 -12.85
C LEU A 107 7.95 6.47 -12.23
N LYS A 108 8.03 6.52 -10.89
CA LYS A 108 8.75 7.58 -10.17
C LYS A 108 10.26 7.51 -10.41
N LEU A 109 10.81 6.29 -10.42
CA LEU A 109 12.22 6.07 -10.75
C LEU A 109 12.52 6.53 -12.17
N LEU A 110 11.68 6.17 -13.14
CA LEU A 110 11.80 6.60 -14.53
C LEU A 110 11.79 8.13 -14.66
N GLU A 111 10.84 8.81 -14.03
CA GLU A 111 10.74 10.27 -14.06
C GLU A 111 12.00 10.94 -13.48
N THR A 112 12.51 10.40 -12.36
CA THR A 112 13.74 10.89 -11.74
C THR A 112 14.93 10.73 -12.67
N LEU A 113 15.12 9.53 -13.24
CA LEU A 113 16.23 9.25 -14.13
C LEU A 113 16.17 10.06 -15.43
N GLN A 114 14.97 10.23 -16.01
CA GLN A 114 14.75 11.11 -17.17
C GLN A 114 15.14 12.56 -16.88
N GLY A 115 14.81 13.08 -15.69
CA GLY A 115 15.21 14.42 -15.26
C GLY A 115 16.72 14.56 -15.04
N ASP A 116 17.37 13.50 -14.57
CA ASP A 116 18.80 13.48 -14.26
C ASP A 116 19.70 13.09 -15.45
N LEU A 117 19.15 12.72 -16.62
CA LEU A 117 19.95 12.25 -17.78
C LEU A 117 21.09 13.20 -18.15
N GLN A 118 20.82 14.50 -18.29
CA GLN A 118 21.85 15.49 -18.64
C GLN A 118 22.94 15.60 -17.56
N LYS A 119 22.55 15.47 -16.30
CA LYS A 119 23.49 15.51 -15.16
C LYS A 119 24.36 14.25 -15.14
N ILE A 120 23.81 13.08 -15.45
CA ILE A 120 24.56 11.84 -15.54
C ILE A 120 25.55 11.92 -16.72
N GLU A 121 25.10 12.36 -17.89
CA GLU A 121 25.95 12.54 -19.09
C GLU A 121 27.12 13.49 -18.83
N SER A 122 26.89 14.58 -18.11
CA SER A 122 27.92 15.58 -17.78
C SER A 122 29.12 15.04 -16.98
N GLN A 123 28.98 13.86 -16.36
CA GLN A 123 30.04 13.21 -15.59
C GLN A 123 31.01 12.41 -16.47
N ILE A 124 30.60 12.02 -17.68
CA ILE A 124 31.38 11.15 -18.58
C ILE A 124 32.62 11.89 -19.12
N PRO A 125 32.55 13.12 -19.68
CA PRO A 125 33.72 13.80 -20.23
C PRO A 125 34.86 14.01 -19.23
N PRO A 126 34.61 14.47 -17.99
CA PRO A 126 35.66 14.60 -16.97
C PRO A 126 36.38 13.28 -16.67
N ILE A 127 35.69 12.14 -16.74
CA ILE A 127 36.33 10.83 -16.50
C ILE A 127 37.31 10.53 -17.63
N HIS A 128 36.92 10.71 -18.90
CA HIS A 128 37.82 10.52 -20.04
C HIS A 128 39.02 11.47 -19.99
N GLU A 129 38.82 12.75 -19.66
CA GLU A 129 39.91 13.72 -19.50
C GLU A 129 40.92 13.30 -18.42
N GLN A 130 40.44 12.79 -17.28
CA GLN A 130 41.30 12.31 -16.21
C GLN A 130 42.15 11.11 -16.65
N PHE A 131 41.57 10.15 -17.37
CA PHE A 131 42.31 9.00 -17.89
C PHE A 131 43.28 9.36 -19.01
N ALA A 132 42.95 10.33 -19.88
CA ALA A 132 43.88 10.84 -20.89
C ALA A 132 45.13 11.49 -20.26
N ILE A 133 44.98 12.13 -19.09
CA ILE A 133 46.12 12.66 -18.34
C ILE A 133 46.97 11.51 -17.78
N LEU A 134 46.35 10.47 -17.22
CA LEU A 134 47.06 9.32 -16.67
C LEU A 134 47.87 8.59 -17.76
N GLU A 135 47.29 8.44 -18.95
CA GLU A 135 47.98 7.88 -20.13
C GLU A 135 49.19 8.73 -20.53
N LYS A 136 49.05 10.06 -20.58
CA LYS A 136 50.15 10.99 -20.88
C LYS A 136 51.33 10.88 -19.89
N TYR A 137 51.07 10.50 -18.64
CA TYR A 137 52.10 10.30 -17.62
C TYR A 137 52.51 8.83 -17.45
N GLU A 138 52.13 7.95 -18.38
CA GLU A 138 52.46 6.52 -18.39
C GLU A 138 52.10 5.79 -17.08
N VAL A 139 51.01 6.23 -16.44
CA VAL A 139 50.53 5.66 -15.19
C VAL A 139 49.80 4.36 -15.49
N THR A 140 50.28 3.25 -14.97
CA THR A 140 49.62 1.95 -15.13
C THR A 140 48.28 1.93 -14.40
N VAL A 141 47.22 1.68 -15.15
CA VAL A 141 45.85 1.46 -14.63
C VAL A 141 45.52 -0.02 -14.76
N ASP A 142 44.71 -0.54 -13.84
CA ASP A 142 44.20 -1.91 -13.88
C ASP A 142 43.44 -2.16 -15.20
N GLN A 143 43.68 -3.32 -15.82
CA GLN A 143 43.06 -3.74 -17.06
C GLN A 143 41.52 -3.70 -16.99
N ALA A 144 40.92 -4.11 -15.86
CA ALA A 144 39.46 -4.12 -15.70
C ALA A 144 38.87 -2.69 -15.71
N VAL A 145 39.63 -1.71 -15.19
CA VAL A 145 39.21 -0.30 -15.21
C VAL A 145 39.33 0.27 -16.63
N HIS A 146 40.34 -0.15 -17.38
CA HIS A 146 40.51 0.26 -18.77
C HIS A 146 39.38 -0.26 -19.67
N GLU A 147 39.02 -1.54 -19.56
CA GLU A 147 37.90 -2.13 -20.30
C GLU A 147 36.57 -1.43 -20.01
N MET A 148 36.33 -1.09 -18.73
CA MET A 148 35.15 -0.33 -18.32
C MET A 148 35.14 1.10 -18.88
N LEU A 149 36.30 1.75 -19.02
CA LEU A 149 36.42 3.08 -19.63
C LEU A 149 36.11 3.04 -21.13
N GLU A 150 36.60 2.02 -21.84
CA GLU A 150 36.32 1.83 -23.27
C GLU A 150 34.82 1.57 -23.51
N ALA A 151 34.20 0.78 -22.62
CA ALA A 151 32.77 0.46 -22.70
C ALA A 151 31.84 1.62 -22.28
N LEU A 152 32.34 2.62 -21.53
CA LEU A 152 31.51 3.63 -20.85
C LEU A 152 30.53 4.36 -21.79
N ASN A 153 30.99 4.81 -22.97
CA ASN A 153 30.12 5.51 -23.91
C ASN A 153 29.04 4.57 -24.50
N GLY A 154 29.40 3.31 -24.74
CA GLY A 154 28.45 2.29 -25.18
C GLY A 154 27.43 1.95 -24.10
N GLU A 155 27.88 1.84 -22.85
CA GLU A 155 27.02 1.62 -21.69
C GLU A 155 26.05 2.79 -21.46
N TRP A 156 26.51 4.04 -21.64
CA TRP A 156 25.63 5.21 -21.57
C TRP A 156 24.53 5.16 -22.62
N VAL A 157 24.87 4.88 -23.87
CA VAL A 157 23.88 4.76 -24.96
C VAL A 157 22.90 3.61 -24.69
N TRP A 158 23.41 2.47 -24.21
CA TRP A 158 22.58 1.35 -23.79
C TRP A 158 21.63 1.73 -22.64
N PHE A 159 22.12 2.45 -21.62
CA PHE A 159 21.30 2.93 -20.51
C PHE A 159 20.19 3.87 -20.98
N GLN A 160 20.50 4.81 -21.89
CA GLN A 160 19.48 5.67 -22.51
C GLN A 160 18.41 4.85 -23.24
N GLN A 161 18.81 3.80 -23.96
CA GLN A 161 17.88 2.89 -24.63
C GLN A 161 17.01 2.15 -23.61
N VAL A 162 17.58 1.66 -22.49
CA VAL A 162 16.81 1.03 -21.41
C VAL A 162 15.79 2.00 -20.82
N VAL A 163 16.13 3.27 -20.61
CA VAL A 163 15.19 4.29 -20.13
C VAL A 163 14.02 4.49 -21.11
N ILE A 164 14.29 4.53 -22.42
CA ILE A 164 13.27 4.66 -23.47
C ILE A 164 12.37 3.42 -23.51
N ASP A 165 12.97 2.23 -23.54
CA ASP A 165 12.22 0.97 -23.61
C ASP A 165 11.37 0.74 -22.36
N SER A 166 11.90 1.12 -21.19
CA SER A 166 11.18 1.06 -19.91
C SER A 166 10.02 2.05 -19.85
N ASP A 167 10.14 3.25 -20.43
CA ASP A 167 9.01 4.19 -20.56
C ASP A 167 7.86 3.58 -21.39
N ILE A 168 8.19 2.97 -22.53
CA ILE A 168 7.21 2.28 -23.37
C ILE A 168 6.57 1.11 -22.62
N MET A 169 7.37 0.28 -21.95
CA MET A 169 6.89 -0.84 -21.16
C MET A 169 5.96 -0.39 -20.02
N LEU A 170 6.39 0.60 -19.23
CA LEU A 170 5.64 1.11 -18.09
C LEU A 170 4.32 1.77 -18.54
N LYS A 171 4.30 2.49 -19.66
CA LYS A 171 3.06 3.01 -20.25
C LYS A 171 2.08 1.88 -20.62
N LYS A 172 2.56 0.81 -21.27
CA LYS A 172 1.72 -0.35 -21.60
C LYS A 172 1.18 -1.04 -20.35
N HIS A 173 2.01 -1.25 -19.33
CA HIS A 173 1.58 -1.84 -18.06
C HIS A 173 0.56 -0.93 -17.36
N LYS A 174 0.81 0.38 -17.34
CA LYS A 174 -0.12 1.38 -16.79
C LYS A 174 -1.51 1.29 -17.41
N ASP A 175 -1.57 1.23 -18.74
CA ASP A 175 -2.85 1.09 -19.47
C ASP A 175 -3.52 -0.26 -19.21
N LYS A 176 -2.73 -1.35 -19.16
CA LYS A 176 -3.23 -2.69 -18.84
C LYS A 176 -3.82 -2.76 -17.43
N PHE A 177 -3.12 -2.24 -16.42
CA PHE A 177 -3.60 -2.20 -15.03
C PHE A 177 -4.86 -1.36 -14.92
N LYS A 178 -4.88 -0.17 -15.53
CA LYS A 178 -6.07 0.69 -15.57
C LYS A 178 -7.25 -0.02 -16.23
N GLY A 179 -7.04 -0.66 -17.39
CA GLY A 179 -8.08 -1.42 -18.09
C GLY A 179 -8.60 -2.58 -17.25
N SER A 180 -7.71 -3.33 -16.59
CA SER A 180 -8.07 -4.43 -15.70
C SER A 180 -8.92 -3.94 -14.51
N LEU A 181 -8.57 -2.82 -13.89
CA LEU A 181 -9.34 -2.25 -12.77
C LEU A 181 -10.74 -1.78 -13.21
N ILE A 182 -10.84 -1.14 -14.37
CA ILE A 182 -12.14 -0.73 -14.94
C ILE A 182 -13.00 -1.96 -15.20
N PHE A 183 -12.43 -3.01 -15.78
CA PHE A 183 -13.12 -4.27 -16.00
C PHE A 183 -13.58 -4.91 -14.68
N SER A 184 -12.69 -4.98 -13.67
CA SER A 184 -13.05 -5.48 -12.33
C SER A 184 -14.16 -4.65 -11.68
N ALA A 185 -14.18 -3.32 -11.87
CA ALA A 185 -15.26 -2.47 -11.39
C ALA A 185 -16.61 -2.79 -12.05
N GLU A 186 -16.60 -3.09 -13.36
CA GLU A 186 -17.81 -3.52 -14.08
C GLU A 186 -18.27 -4.92 -13.64
N GLU A 187 -17.35 -5.86 -13.45
CA GLU A 187 -17.65 -7.19 -12.92
C GLU A 187 -18.20 -7.12 -11.49
N PHE A 188 -17.59 -6.30 -10.63
CA PHE A 188 -18.09 -6.02 -9.29
C PHE A 188 -19.52 -5.51 -9.32
N LYS A 189 -19.83 -4.55 -10.19
CA LYS A 189 -21.19 -4.03 -10.35
C LYS A 189 -22.18 -5.14 -10.75
N LYS A 190 -21.80 -6.03 -11.67
CA LYS A 190 -22.63 -7.19 -12.07
C LYS A 190 -22.83 -8.17 -10.91
N LYS A 191 -21.75 -8.52 -10.20
CA LYS A 191 -21.80 -9.38 -9.00
C LYS A 191 -22.77 -8.79 -7.97
N MET A 192 -22.67 -7.48 -7.71
CA MET A 192 -23.55 -6.79 -6.77
C MET A 192 -25.02 -6.85 -7.19
N GLN A 193 -25.32 -6.63 -8.48
CA GLN A 193 -26.68 -6.80 -9.00
C GLN A 193 -27.22 -8.22 -8.81
N ILE A 194 -26.39 -9.24 -9.08
CA ILE A 194 -26.75 -10.64 -8.87
C ILE A 194 -27.01 -10.92 -7.39
N THR A 195 -26.14 -10.44 -6.48
CA THR A 195 -26.31 -10.61 -5.03
C THR A 195 -27.58 -9.92 -4.52
N VAL A 196 -27.86 -8.69 -4.96
CA VAL A 196 -29.10 -7.98 -4.60
C VAL A 196 -30.34 -8.70 -5.14
N GLN A 197 -30.27 -9.23 -6.36
CA GLN A 197 -31.36 -10.01 -6.94
C GLN A 197 -31.58 -11.34 -6.19
N ALA A 198 -30.50 -12.04 -5.85
CA ALA A 198 -30.54 -13.27 -5.07
C ALA A 198 -31.11 -13.02 -3.67
N PHE A 199 -30.70 -11.93 -3.01
CA PHE A 199 -31.27 -11.49 -1.75
C PHE A 199 -32.78 -11.26 -1.89
N SER A 200 -33.21 -10.52 -2.92
CA SER A 200 -34.62 -10.18 -3.14
C SER A 200 -35.50 -11.39 -3.48
N SER A 201 -34.96 -12.43 -4.11
CA SER A 201 -35.73 -13.62 -4.55
C SER A 201 -35.69 -14.78 -3.56
N SER A 202 -34.59 -14.95 -2.82
CA SER A 202 -34.34 -16.13 -1.99
C SER A 202 -34.05 -15.81 -0.52
N GLY A 203 -34.13 -14.53 -0.15
CA GLY A 203 -34.00 -14.08 1.23
C GLY A 203 -35.07 -14.69 2.14
N PRO A 204 -34.76 -14.90 3.44
CA PRO A 204 -35.71 -15.44 4.42
C PRO A 204 -36.75 -14.38 4.81
N PHE A 205 -37.65 -14.05 3.88
CA PHE A 205 -38.71 -13.05 4.09
C PHE A 205 -40.05 -13.67 4.52
N GLY A 206 -40.22 -14.97 4.30
CA GLY A 206 -41.46 -15.70 4.57
C GLY A 206 -41.55 -16.21 6.01
N SER A 207 -42.78 -16.42 6.49
CA SER A 207 -43.06 -16.96 7.83
C SER A 207 -42.76 -18.46 8.00
N GLY A 208 -42.62 -19.20 6.90
CA GLY A 208 -42.35 -20.64 6.90
C GLY A 208 -40.89 -21.06 7.12
N VAL A 209 -39.97 -20.11 7.34
CA VAL A 209 -38.56 -20.38 7.62
C VAL A 209 -38.34 -20.38 9.13
N THR A 210 -37.55 -21.32 9.67
CA THR A 210 -37.21 -21.31 11.09
C THR A 210 -36.23 -20.18 11.41
N CYS A 211 -36.30 -19.63 12.62
CA CYS A 211 -35.42 -18.56 13.08
C CYS A 211 -33.92 -18.93 12.93
N GLU A 212 -33.55 -20.17 13.23
CA GLU A 212 -32.18 -20.67 13.10
C GLU A 212 -31.69 -20.64 11.65
N LEU A 213 -32.47 -21.22 10.71
CA LEU A 213 -32.11 -21.25 9.29
C LEU A 213 -32.11 -19.84 8.67
N ALA A 214 -32.99 -18.96 9.12
CA ALA A 214 -33.04 -17.58 8.65
C ALA A 214 -31.81 -16.80 9.09
N LEU A 215 -31.43 -16.87 10.37
CA LEU A 215 -30.24 -16.20 10.91
C LEU A 215 -28.95 -16.75 10.30
N GLU A 216 -28.85 -18.07 10.06
CA GLU A 216 -27.72 -18.68 9.36
C GLU A 216 -27.57 -18.12 7.94
N LYS A 217 -28.68 -18.03 7.18
CA LYS A 217 -28.69 -17.42 5.84
C LYS A 217 -28.29 -15.95 5.87
N VAL A 218 -28.77 -15.18 6.85
CA VAL A 218 -28.38 -13.78 7.03
C VAL A 218 -26.88 -13.65 7.32
N ALA A 219 -26.33 -14.51 8.18
CA ALA A 219 -24.90 -14.53 8.47
C ALA A 219 -24.06 -14.88 7.23
N ALA A 220 -24.48 -15.86 6.44
CA ALA A 220 -23.82 -16.22 5.18
C ALA A 220 -23.83 -15.05 4.17
N LEU A 221 -24.96 -14.35 4.04
CA LEU A 221 -25.09 -13.17 3.18
C LEU A 221 -24.25 -11.99 3.68
N ARG A 222 -24.14 -11.78 5.00
CA ARG A 222 -23.21 -10.78 5.56
C ARG A 222 -21.77 -11.10 5.20
N GLY A 223 -21.34 -12.36 5.37
CA GLY A 223 -19.99 -12.78 4.98
C GLY A 223 -19.70 -12.52 3.50
N GLN A 224 -20.67 -12.81 2.62
CA GLN A 224 -20.56 -12.46 1.19
C GLN A 224 -20.47 -10.94 0.99
N LEU A 225 -21.27 -10.15 1.71
CA LEU A 225 -21.24 -8.68 1.60
C LEU A 225 -19.90 -8.09 2.06
N ASP A 226 -19.30 -8.65 3.12
CA ASP A 226 -18.00 -8.21 3.62
C ASP A 226 -16.89 -8.49 2.59
N THR A 227 -16.89 -9.66 1.96
CA THR A 227 -15.95 -9.94 0.85
C THR A 227 -16.13 -8.98 -0.33
N LEU A 228 -17.38 -8.61 -0.65
CA LEU A 228 -17.68 -7.63 -1.70
C LEU A 228 -17.21 -6.21 -1.33
N LYS A 229 -17.29 -5.82 -0.05
CA LYS A 229 -16.75 -4.53 0.43
C LYS A 229 -15.23 -4.48 0.36
N GLU A 230 -14.55 -5.58 0.67
CA GLU A 230 -13.08 -5.69 0.52
C GLU A 230 -12.67 -5.59 -0.96
N GLU A 231 -13.40 -6.27 -1.85
CA GLU A 231 -13.21 -6.18 -3.31
C GLU A 231 -13.42 -4.73 -3.79
N GLU A 232 -14.50 -4.07 -3.38
CA GLU A 232 -14.78 -2.67 -3.68
C GLU A 232 -13.68 -1.73 -3.17
N GLY A 233 -13.22 -1.94 -1.94
CA GLY A 233 -12.13 -1.17 -1.34
C GLY A 233 -10.85 -1.26 -2.15
N THR A 234 -10.50 -2.46 -2.60
CA THR A 234 -9.32 -2.74 -3.42
C THR A 234 -9.41 -2.06 -4.79
N ILE A 235 -10.56 -2.20 -5.48
CA ILE A 235 -10.79 -1.58 -6.79
C ILE A 235 -10.72 -0.05 -6.68
N ARG A 236 -11.40 0.53 -5.67
CA ARG A 236 -11.42 1.98 -5.45
C ARG A 236 -10.04 2.53 -5.12
N HIS A 237 -9.27 1.84 -4.28
CA HIS A 237 -7.89 2.23 -4.00
C HIS A 237 -7.05 2.22 -5.28
N GLY A 238 -7.15 1.15 -6.07
CA GLY A 238 -6.42 1.03 -7.34
C GLY A 238 -6.79 2.13 -8.35
N LEU A 239 -8.08 2.43 -8.52
CA LEU A 239 -8.56 3.51 -9.40
C LEU A 239 -8.11 4.89 -8.89
N GLY A 240 -8.06 5.09 -7.58
CA GLY A 240 -7.56 6.31 -6.95
C GLY A 240 -6.10 6.63 -7.33
N ILE A 241 -5.25 5.62 -7.50
CA ILE A 241 -3.86 5.80 -7.98
C ILE A 241 -3.83 6.43 -9.38
N PHE A 242 -4.83 6.12 -10.22
CA PHE A 242 -4.98 6.70 -11.55
C PHE A 242 -5.78 8.02 -11.56
N LYS A 243 -6.09 8.59 -10.39
CA LYS A 243 -6.98 9.75 -10.23
C LYS A 243 -8.37 9.52 -10.84
N LEU A 244 -8.83 8.27 -10.85
CA LEU A 244 -10.17 7.89 -11.24
C LEU A 244 -10.98 7.72 -9.97
N GLU A 245 -11.90 8.65 -9.72
CA GLU A 245 -12.77 8.56 -8.57
C GLU A 245 -13.92 7.59 -8.85
N GLN A 246 -14.05 6.57 -8.00
CA GLN A 246 -15.22 5.70 -7.97
C GLN A 246 -15.96 5.93 -6.65
N PRO A 247 -17.20 6.47 -6.68
CA PRO A 247 -18.00 6.61 -5.47
C PRO A 247 -18.37 5.23 -4.92
N CYS A 248 -18.54 5.15 -3.60
CA CYS A 248 -19.00 3.91 -2.96
C CYS A 248 -20.37 3.49 -3.54
N SER A 249 -20.53 2.19 -3.72
CA SER A 249 -21.71 1.56 -4.24
C SER A 249 -22.88 1.78 -3.29
N LYS A 250 -23.91 2.48 -3.80
CA LYS A 250 -25.18 2.65 -3.08
C LYS A 250 -25.88 1.31 -2.84
N ASP A 251 -25.66 0.35 -3.73
CA ASP A 251 -26.27 -0.99 -3.65
C ASP A 251 -25.71 -1.77 -2.44
N VAL A 252 -24.40 -1.68 -2.19
CA VAL A 252 -23.74 -2.28 -1.02
C VAL A 252 -24.31 -1.69 0.27
N GLN A 253 -24.39 -0.36 0.36
CA GLN A 253 -24.92 0.33 1.55
C GLN A 253 -26.39 0.01 1.80
N THR A 254 -27.19 -0.10 0.73
CA THR A 254 -28.61 -0.42 0.83
C THR A 254 -28.80 -1.88 1.27
N LEU A 255 -28.04 -2.80 0.69
CA LEU A 255 -28.09 -4.23 1.04
C LEU A 255 -27.62 -4.47 2.49
N GLU A 256 -26.57 -3.79 2.94
CA GLU A 256 -26.13 -3.85 4.34
C GLU A 256 -27.24 -3.44 5.29
N LYS A 257 -27.88 -2.31 5.02
CA LYS A 257 -28.97 -1.79 5.83
C LYS A 257 -30.19 -2.73 5.83
N ASP A 258 -30.53 -3.29 4.66
CA ASP A 258 -31.60 -4.28 4.54
C ASP A 258 -31.28 -5.56 5.35
N LEU A 259 -30.03 -6.04 5.34
CA LEU A 259 -29.59 -7.17 6.15
C LEU A 259 -29.64 -6.87 7.66
N ASP A 260 -29.25 -5.67 8.08
CA ASP A 260 -29.36 -5.22 9.47
C ASP A 260 -30.81 -5.24 9.96
N TYR A 261 -31.75 -4.79 9.12
CA TYR A 261 -33.16 -4.83 9.46
C TYR A 261 -33.70 -6.26 9.50
N LEU A 262 -33.34 -7.08 8.53
CA LEU A 262 -33.80 -8.47 8.46
C LEU A 262 -33.30 -9.27 9.66
N GLN A 263 -32.04 -9.08 10.06
CA GLN A 263 -31.49 -9.69 11.26
C GLN A 263 -32.26 -9.28 12.52
N GLN A 264 -32.50 -7.99 12.71
CA GLN A 264 -33.25 -7.49 13.88
C GLN A 264 -34.65 -8.10 13.96
N VAL A 265 -35.33 -8.27 12.83
CA VAL A 265 -36.66 -8.90 12.80
C VAL A 265 -36.55 -10.35 13.28
N TRP A 266 -35.65 -11.14 12.71
CA TRP A 266 -35.46 -12.56 13.08
C TRP A 266 -34.98 -12.75 14.52
N GLU A 267 -34.12 -11.88 15.02
CA GLU A 267 -33.68 -11.89 16.43
C GLU A 267 -34.85 -11.60 17.38
N ILE A 268 -35.73 -10.64 17.05
CA ILE A 268 -36.93 -10.37 17.84
C ILE A 268 -37.87 -11.58 17.80
N THR A 269 -38.05 -12.21 16.64
CA THR A 269 -38.88 -13.41 16.50
C THR A 269 -38.32 -14.58 17.32
N GLN A 270 -37.00 -14.81 17.29
CA GLN A 270 -36.35 -15.84 18.09
C GLN A 270 -36.48 -15.57 19.59
N GLN A 271 -36.27 -14.33 20.04
CA GLN A 271 -36.45 -13.95 21.44
C GLN A 271 -37.90 -14.11 21.88
N TRP A 272 -38.86 -13.78 20.99
CA TRP A 272 -40.27 -13.99 21.24
C TRP A 272 -40.61 -15.47 21.41
N ASP A 273 -40.13 -16.34 20.52
CA ASP A 273 -40.35 -17.78 20.60
C ASP A 273 -39.75 -18.35 21.90
N ALA A 274 -38.56 -17.92 22.31
CA ALA A 274 -37.95 -18.33 23.57
C ALA A 274 -38.78 -17.91 24.80
N HIS A 275 -39.25 -16.66 24.86
CA HIS A 275 -40.13 -16.21 25.93
C HIS A 275 -41.48 -16.93 25.91
N TRP A 276 -42.04 -17.17 24.73
CA TRP A 276 -43.30 -17.90 24.59
C TRP A 276 -43.15 -19.34 25.09
N ASP A 277 -42.04 -20.01 24.76
CA ASP A 277 -41.73 -21.36 25.23
C ASP A 277 -41.57 -21.43 26.76
N GLU A 278 -40.96 -20.41 27.36
CA GLU A 278 -40.88 -20.28 28.81
C GLU A 278 -42.26 -20.05 29.44
N TRP A 279 -43.04 -19.10 28.91
CA TRP A 279 -44.33 -18.71 29.47
C TRP A 279 -45.40 -19.80 29.32
N LYS A 280 -45.41 -20.54 28.21
CA LYS A 280 -46.36 -21.65 28.00
C LYS A 280 -46.06 -22.84 28.91
N ALA A 281 -44.80 -23.03 29.31
CA ALA A 281 -44.37 -24.09 30.23
C ALA A 281 -44.58 -23.71 31.71
N GLY A 282 -44.70 -22.42 32.02
CA GLY A 282 -44.89 -21.91 33.39
C GLY A 282 -46.26 -22.27 33.99
N GLN A 283 -46.29 -22.52 35.30
CA GLN A 283 -47.56 -22.69 36.02
C GLN A 283 -48.26 -21.32 36.20
N PHE A 284 -49.57 -21.27 36.01
CA PHE A 284 -50.38 -20.03 36.12
C PHE A 284 -50.15 -19.21 37.41
N VAL A 285 -49.73 -19.86 38.50
CA VAL A 285 -49.48 -19.23 39.81
C VAL A 285 -48.15 -18.47 39.83
N THR A 286 -47.16 -18.90 39.05
CA THR A 286 -45.81 -18.33 39.02
C THR A 286 -45.61 -17.33 37.87
N LEU A 287 -46.59 -17.18 36.98
CA LEU A 287 -46.52 -16.25 35.85
C LEU A 287 -46.65 -14.79 36.30
N GLN A 288 -45.62 -14.00 36.00
CA GLN A 288 -45.59 -12.56 36.24
C GLN A 288 -46.19 -11.80 35.04
N THR A 289 -47.52 -11.68 35.03
CA THR A 289 -48.29 -11.06 33.93
C THR A 289 -47.83 -9.64 33.56
N GLU A 290 -47.44 -8.82 34.54
CA GLU A 290 -46.93 -7.46 34.31
C GLU A 290 -45.58 -7.48 33.55
N SER A 291 -44.69 -8.40 33.91
CA SER A 291 -43.42 -8.58 33.19
C SER A 291 -43.65 -9.07 31.77
N MET A 292 -44.57 -10.02 31.57
CA MET A 292 -44.91 -10.55 30.25
C MET A 292 -45.48 -9.46 29.33
N GLU A 293 -46.37 -8.62 29.86
CA GLU A 293 -46.96 -7.49 29.15
C GLU A 293 -45.91 -6.44 28.76
N ASN A 294 -45.02 -6.09 29.69
CA ASN A 294 -43.94 -5.14 29.43
C ASN A 294 -42.98 -5.65 28.34
N THR A 295 -42.58 -6.92 28.39
CA THR A 295 -41.71 -7.55 27.37
C THR A 295 -42.39 -7.59 26.00
N ALA A 296 -43.64 -8.05 25.93
CA ALA A 296 -44.42 -8.09 24.69
C ALA A 296 -44.60 -6.68 24.10
N GLN A 297 -44.90 -5.68 24.93
CA GLN A 297 -45.06 -4.30 24.50
C GLN A 297 -43.74 -3.69 23.99
N ALA A 298 -42.61 -4.01 24.62
CA ALA A 298 -41.29 -3.55 24.17
C ALA A 298 -40.92 -4.14 22.80
N MET A 299 -41.10 -5.45 22.62
CA MET A 299 -40.85 -6.13 21.34
C MET A 299 -41.78 -5.64 20.24
N PHE A 300 -43.07 -5.44 20.54
CA PHE A 300 -44.04 -4.88 19.61
C PHE A 300 -43.63 -3.47 19.14
N LYS A 301 -43.18 -2.60 20.04
CA LYS A 301 -42.70 -1.25 19.66
C LYS A 301 -41.51 -1.31 18.70
N LYS A 302 -40.56 -2.22 18.92
CA LYS A 302 -39.40 -2.44 18.03
C LYS A 302 -39.86 -2.91 16.64
N LEU A 303 -40.68 -3.96 16.57
CA LEU A 303 -41.23 -4.45 15.30
C LEU A 303 -42.13 -3.41 14.60
N HIS A 304 -42.88 -2.61 15.35
CA HIS A 304 -43.69 -1.53 14.77
C HIS A 304 -42.83 -0.46 14.11
N LYS A 305 -41.68 -0.11 14.71
CA LYS A 305 -40.71 0.81 14.10
C LYS A 305 -40.12 0.21 12.83
N LEU A 306 -39.64 -1.03 12.88
CA LEU A 306 -39.08 -1.75 11.72
C LEU A 306 -40.10 -1.89 10.59
N SER A 307 -41.36 -2.20 10.90
CA SER A 307 -42.49 -2.28 9.95
C SER A 307 -42.75 -0.96 9.21
N ARG A 308 -42.53 0.20 9.85
CA ARG A 308 -42.63 1.51 9.19
C ARG A 308 -41.45 1.77 8.25
N GLU A 309 -40.25 1.39 8.66
CA GLU A 309 -39.02 1.57 7.88
C GLU A 309 -38.97 0.63 6.67
N LEU A 310 -39.58 -0.56 6.78
CA LEU A 310 -39.63 -1.61 5.75
C LEU A 310 -40.93 -1.64 4.95
N LYS A 311 -41.78 -0.60 5.06
CA LYS A 311 -43.14 -0.59 4.48
C LYS A 311 -43.16 -0.90 2.97
N ASP A 312 -42.13 -0.46 2.25
CA ASP A 312 -42.04 -0.63 0.80
C ASP A 312 -41.50 -2.01 0.37
N LYS A 313 -40.94 -2.78 1.32
CA LYS A 313 -40.28 -4.08 1.07
C LYS A 313 -41.22 -5.29 1.22
N GLN A 314 -42.35 -5.12 1.91
CA GLN A 314 -43.41 -6.14 2.09
C GLN A 314 -42.89 -7.52 2.59
N TRP A 315 -41.99 -7.53 3.57
CA TRP A 315 -41.50 -8.78 4.16
C TRP A 315 -42.52 -9.40 5.11
N GLU A 316 -43.06 -10.56 4.72
CA GLU A 316 -44.12 -11.27 5.44
C GLU A 316 -43.75 -11.55 6.91
N ILE A 317 -42.50 -11.92 7.19
CA ILE A 317 -42.01 -12.23 8.55
C ILE A 317 -42.20 -11.06 9.53
N VAL A 318 -42.14 -9.81 9.04
CA VAL A 318 -42.33 -8.61 9.87
C VAL A 318 -43.77 -8.53 10.37
N ASP A 319 -44.73 -8.69 9.46
CA ASP A 319 -46.16 -8.65 9.78
C ASP A 319 -46.58 -9.88 10.57
N PHE A 320 -46.07 -11.07 10.22
CA PHE A 320 -46.32 -12.32 10.95
C PHE A 320 -45.88 -12.21 12.42
N SER A 321 -44.62 -11.80 12.66
CA SER A 321 -44.08 -11.69 14.01
C SER A 321 -44.82 -10.62 14.83
N LYS A 322 -45.13 -9.48 14.20
CA LYS A 322 -45.91 -8.41 14.83
C LYS A 322 -47.32 -8.86 15.21
N ASN A 323 -48.00 -9.60 14.34
CA ASN A 323 -49.35 -10.10 14.59
C ASN A 323 -49.37 -11.15 15.71
N ARG A 324 -48.36 -12.04 15.80
CA ARG A 324 -48.23 -12.99 16.93
C ARG A 324 -48.13 -12.28 18.27
N ILE A 325 -47.29 -11.24 18.35
CA ILE A 325 -47.15 -10.44 19.59
C ILE A 325 -48.45 -9.68 19.89
N ASP A 326 -49.12 -9.11 18.90
CA ASP A 326 -50.39 -8.40 19.10
C ASP A 326 -51.51 -9.32 19.60
N GLN A 327 -51.59 -10.54 19.06
CA GLN A 327 -52.55 -11.56 19.51
C GLN A 327 -52.30 -11.94 20.96
N PHE A 328 -51.04 -12.19 21.35
CA PHE A 328 -50.71 -12.48 22.75
C PHE A 328 -51.08 -11.32 23.69
N LYS A 329 -50.84 -10.07 23.28
CA LYS A 329 -51.24 -8.92 24.09
C LYS A 329 -52.74 -8.86 24.35
N ARG A 330 -53.56 -9.31 23.40
CA ARG A 330 -55.02 -9.41 23.59
C ARG A 330 -55.43 -10.54 24.53
N THR A 331 -54.60 -11.57 24.70
CA THR A 331 -54.85 -12.69 25.63
C THR A 331 -54.32 -12.45 27.03
N ILE A 332 -53.41 -11.49 27.26
CA ILE A 332 -52.89 -11.14 28.59
C ILE A 332 -53.99 -10.84 29.62
N PRO A 333 -55.03 -10.02 29.33
CA PRO A 333 -56.12 -9.78 30.28
C PRO A 333 -56.82 -11.06 30.71
N LEU A 334 -57.05 -11.99 29.77
CA LEU A 334 -57.65 -13.30 30.05
C LEU A 334 -56.76 -14.16 30.95
N ILE A 335 -55.44 -14.14 30.74
CA ILE A 335 -54.47 -14.85 31.60
C ILE A 335 -54.47 -14.25 33.02
N SER A 336 -54.60 -12.92 33.13
CA SER A 336 -54.73 -12.23 34.43
C SER A 336 -56.01 -12.62 35.16
N ASP A 337 -57.14 -12.70 34.45
CA ASP A 337 -58.43 -13.10 35.01
C ASP A 337 -58.43 -14.58 35.46
N LEU A 338 -57.79 -15.47 34.68
CA LEU A 338 -57.63 -16.89 35.02
C LEU A 338 -56.71 -17.14 36.23
N ARG A 339 -55.85 -16.17 36.58
CA ARG A 339 -55.02 -16.20 37.80
C ARG A 339 -55.83 -15.86 39.07
N ASN A 340 -57.00 -15.24 38.93
CA ASN A 340 -57.80 -14.79 40.08
C ASN A 340 -58.21 -15.99 40.96
N PRO A 341 -57.83 -16.01 42.26
CA PRO A 341 -58.16 -17.11 43.16
C PRO A 341 -59.67 -17.38 43.33
N ALA A 342 -60.54 -16.41 43.02
CA ALA A 342 -62.01 -16.60 43.04
C ALA A 342 -62.52 -17.61 41.98
N MET A 343 -61.74 -17.91 40.95
CA MET A 343 -62.08 -18.88 39.89
C MET A 343 -61.72 -20.34 40.24
N ARG A 344 -61.10 -20.61 41.40
CA ARG A 344 -60.62 -21.95 41.79
C ARG A 344 -61.71 -22.90 42.29
N ASP A 345 -62.84 -22.41 42.80
CA ASP A 345 -63.80 -23.27 43.54
C ASP A 345 -64.71 -24.15 42.67
N ARG A 346 -64.64 -24.09 41.33
CA ARG A 346 -65.58 -24.85 40.46
C ARG A 346 -64.96 -25.79 39.43
N SER A 347 -63.65 -25.84 39.27
CA SER A 347 -63.04 -26.61 38.18
C SER A 347 -61.71 -27.21 38.62
N GLY A 348 -61.77 -28.36 39.29
CA GLY A 348 -60.63 -29.12 39.81
C GLY A 348 -59.80 -29.85 38.75
N GLN A 349 -59.40 -29.17 37.67
CA GLN A 349 -58.52 -29.75 36.65
C GLN A 349 -57.32 -28.81 36.41
N LYS A 350 -56.09 -29.37 36.50
CA LYS A 350 -54.85 -28.67 36.14
C LYS A 350 -54.98 -28.14 34.70
N ARG A 351 -55.10 -26.82 34.53
CA ARG A 351 -55.13 -26.18 33.21
C ARG A 351 -53.71 -25.79 32.80
N VAL A 352 -53.29 -26.27 31.64
CA VAL A 352 -52.05 -25.89 30.95
C VAL A 352 -52.41 -24.86 29.88
N ILE A 353 -51.50 -23.94 29.54
CA ILE A 353 -51.69 -23.03 28.41
C ILE A 353 -51.70 -23.87 27.12
N CYS A 354 -52.86 -23.97 26.48
CA CYS A 354 -53.00 -24.68 25.20
C CYS A 354 -52.40 -23.86 24.04
N PRO A 355 -51.97 -24.51 22.94
CA PRO A 355 -51.24 -23.86 21.85
C PRO A 355 -52.09 -22.79 21.17
N ALA A 356 -51.50 -21.62 20.90
CA ALA A 356 -52.14 -20.56 20.13
C ALA A 356 -52.16 -20.83 18.61
N ASP A 357 -51.57 -21.95 18.16
CA ASP A 357 -51.48 -22.34 16.74
C ASP A 357 -52.62 -23.28 16.28
N ASP A 358 -53.66 -23.51 17.10
CA ASP A 358 -54.81 -24.34 16.71
C ASP A 358 -55.94 -23.46 16.09
N PRO A 359 -56.21 -23.57 14.77
CA PRO A 359 -57.26 -22.79 14.11
C PRO A 359 -58.68 -23.08 14.60
N HIS A 360 -58.88 -24.08 15.46
CA HIS A 360 -60.19 -24.44 16.01
C HIS A 360 -60.59 -23.73 17.32
N PHE A 361 -59.72 -22.95 17.96
CA PHE A 361 -60.07 -22.31 19.24
C PHE A 361 -61.09 -21.16 19.11
N LEU A 362 -61.24 -20.56 17.92
CA LEU A 362 -62.21 -19.48 17.67
C LEU A 362 -63.66 -19.97 17.48
N SER A 363 -63.93 -21.28 17.50
CA SER A 363 -65.29 -21.82 17.36
C SER A 363 -65.98 -22.12 18.70
N THR A 364 -65.31 -21.96 19.85
CA THR A 364 -65.90 -22.36 21.15
C THR A 364 -65.51 -21.44 22.31
N VAL A 365 -65.40 -20.14 22.06
CA VAL A 365 -65.50 -19.10 23.11
C VAL A 365 -66.58 -18.11 22.73
#